data_AF-A0A937ZBT3-F1
#
_entry.id   AF-A0A937ZBT3-F1
#
_cell.length_a   1.000
_cell.length_b   1.000
_cell.length_c   1.000
_cell.angle_alpha   90.00
_cell.angle_beta   90.00
_cell.angle_gamma   90.00
#
_symmetry.space_group_name_H-M   'P 1'
#
loop_
_entity.id
_entity.type
_entity.pdbx_description
1 polymer ?
#
loop_
_entity_poly.entity_id
_entity_poly.type
_entity_poly.pdbx_seq_one_letter_code
_entity_poly.pdbx_strand_id
1 'polypeptide(L)'
;MGGVIKPRIHLSQAAKLSRKPGPSLFAVTGTSHFSDMVREARRQRRVVDHATTDWIVVRNRLSMLGSRNKRLVGEGLHELSLRLGFRAVDGLAERVIFREFYPRGLTALDALDEATLGTRPSMSHVTARQEVETLLATLRLPLDERGLRRAAARAEWFAAQDTPLDLHEIIA
;
A
#
# COMPACT_ATOMS: atom_id res chain seq x y z
N MET A 1 35.11 -20.03 7.20
CA MET A 1 34.94 -18.92 6.25
C MET A 1 33.46 -18.59 6.14
N GLY A 2 33.03 -17.53 6.82
CA GLY A 2 31.62 -17.14 6.95
C GLY A 2 31.05 -16.60 5.65
N GLY A 3 30.08 -17.32 5.08
CA GLY A 3 29.29 -16.86 3.94
C GLY A 3 28.34 -15.76 4.39
N VAL A 4 28.56 -14.55 3.88
CA VAL A 4 27.70 -13.37 4.10
C VAL A 4 26.31 -13.66 3.53
N ILE A 5 25.34 -13.83 4.43
CA ILE A 5 23.92 -13.94 4.11
C ILE A 5 23.48 -12.63 3.47
N LYS A 6 23.28 -12.61 2.15
CA LYS A 6 22.73 -11.46 1.44
C LYS A 6 21.25 -11.30 1.81
N PRO A 7 20.80 -10.12 2.28
CA PRO A 7 19.39 -9.90 2.59
C PRO A 7 18.57 -9.94 1.30
N ARG A 8 17.75 -10.97 1.16
CA ARG A 8 16.80 -11.14 0.06
C ARG A 8 15.60 -10.24 0.34
N ILE A 9 15.64 -9.00 -0.15
CA ILE A 9 14.52 -8.05 -0.02
C ILE A 9 13.38 -8.57 -0.91
N HIS A 10 12.30 -9.03 -0.27
CA HIS A 10 11.08 -9.50 -0.94
C HIS A 10 10.32 -8.30 -1.55
N LEU A 11 10.73 -7.88 -2.75
CA LEU A 11 9.98 -7.01 -3.67
C LEU A 11 9.35 -7.81 -4.82
N SER A 12 9.27 -9.14 -4.69
CA SER A 12 9.12 -10.09 -5.80
C SER A 12 7.76 -10.11 -6.50
N GLN A 13 6.75 -9.39 -6.03
CA GLN A 13 5.41 -9.50 -6.61
C GLN A 13 5.03 -8.36 -7.56
N ALA A 14 5.48 -7.12 -7.38
CA ALA A 14 5.02 -6.01 -8.25
C ALA A 14 5.89 -5.78 -9.51
N ALA A 15 7.14 -6.20 -9.54
CA ALA A 15 8.01 -5.95 -10.69
C ALA A 15 9.21 -6.88 -10.75
N LYS A 16 9.76 -7.06 -11.96
CA LYS A 16 11.12 -7.57 -12.15
C LYS A 16 12.07 -6.37 -12.18
N LEU A 17 12.91 -6.27 -11.15
CA LEU A 17 13.98 -5.29 -11.08
C LEU A 17 15.29 -5.97 -11.49
N SER A 18 15.98 -5.44 -12.50
CA SER A 18 17.33 -5.87 -12.84
C SER A 18 18.34 -4.79 -12.45
N ARG A 19 19.55 -5.23 -12.09
CA ARG A 19 20.63 -4.31 -11.72
C ARG A 19 21.20 -3.68 -13.00
N LYS A 20 21.19 -2.35 -13.09
CA LYS A 20 21.82 -1.62 -14.21
C LYS A 20 23.28 -1.27 -13.85
N PRO A 21 24.24 -1.38 -14.78
CA PRO A 21 25.55 -0.77 -14.60
C PRO A 21 25.44 0.76 -14.74
N GLY A 22 25.74 1.51 -13.68
CA GLY A 22 25.65 2.98 -13.62
C GLY A 22 25.22 3.50 -12.23
N PRO A 23 25.12 4.83 -12.02
CA PRO A 23 24.78 5.43 -10.72
C PRO A 23 23.34 5.14 -10.24
N SER A 24 22.43 4.72 -11.13
CA SER A 24 21.12 4.16 -10.80
C SER A 24 21.20 2.63 -10.76
N LEU A 25 21.06 2.06 -9.55
CA LEU A 25 21.38 0.65 -9.31
C LEU A 25 20.31 -0.33 -9.83
N PHE A 26 19.08 0.12 -10.10
CA PHE A 26 17.97 -0.74 -10.54
C PHE A 26 17.26 -0.13 -11.75
N ALA A 27 17.06 -0.93 -12.79
CA ALA A 27 16.20 -0.61 -13.93
C ALA A 27 15.00 -1.56 -13.94
N VAL A 28 13.81 -1.00 -14.17
CA VAL A 28 12.59 -1.78 -14.41
C VAL A 28 12.74 -2.51 -15.74
N THR A 29 12.91 -3.83 -15.69
CA THR A 29 13.10 -4.66 -16.89
C THR A 29 11.80 -5.27 -17.43
N GLY A 30 10.72 -5.20 -16.65
CA GLY A 30 9.41 -5.68 -17.09
C GLY A 30 8.41 -5.78 -15.93
N THR A 31 7.15 -6.04 -16.29
CA THR A 31 6.11 -6.37 -15.33
C THR A 31 6.32 -7.79 -14.81
N SER A 32 5.93 -8.04 -13.56
CA SER A 32 5.87 -9.39 -13.00
C SER A 32 4.54 -10.06 -13.39
N HIS A 33 4.49 -11.40 -13.33
CA HIS A 33 3.24 -12.14 -13.52
C HIS A 33 2.12 -11.69 -12.59
N PHE A 34 2.46 -11.35 -11.34
CA PHE A 34 1.47 -10.85 -10.38
C PHE A 34 0.96 -9.46 -10.79
N SER A 35 1.80 -8.58 -11.35
CA SER A 35 1.33 -7.28 -11.86
C SER A 35 0.43 -7.43 -13.09
N ASP A 36 0.71 -8.40 -13.96
CA ASP A 36 -0.18 -8.71 -15.08
C ASP A 36 -1.54 -9.25 -14.60
N MET A 37 -1.52 -10.14 -13.59
CA MET A 37 -2.73 -10.64 -12.94
C MET A 37 -3.56 -9.52 -12.30
N VAL A 38 -2.92 -8.60 -11.56
CA VAL A 38 -3.62 -7.45 -10.97
C VAL A 38 -4.19 -6.54 -12.06
N ARG A 39 -3.44 -6.29 -13.14
CA ARG A 39 -3.92 -5.49 -14.27
C ARG A 39 -5.16 -6.10 -14.91
N GLU A 40 -5.16 -7.41 -15.12
CA GLU A 40 -6.31 -8.12 -15.67
C GLU A 40 -7.51 -8.08 -14.73
N ALA A 41 -7.32 -8.33 -13.43
CA ALA A 41 -8.38 -8.23 -12.43
C ALA A 41 -9.01 -6.81 -12.39
N ARG A 42 -8.18 -5.76 -12.48
CA ARG A 42 -8.65 -4.37 -12.55
C ARG A 42 -9.40 -4.07 -13.86
N ARG A 43 -8.99 -4.66 -14.97
CA ARG A 43 -9.69 -4.55 -16.26
C ARG A 43 -11.07 -5.18 -16.16
N GLN A 44 -11.17 -6.40 -15.63
CA GLN A 44 -12.43 -7.11 -15.45
C GLN A 44 -13.38 -6.35 -14.53
N ARG A 45 -12.92 -5.89 -13.37
CA ARG A 45 -13.75 -5.06 -12.47
C ARG A 45 -14.23 -3.77 -13.12
N ARG A 46 -13.41 -3.10 -13.92
CA ARG A 46 -13.83 -1.88 -14.62
C ARG A 46 -14.98 -2.14 -15.60
N VAL A 47 -15.02 -3.32 -16.21
CA VAL A 47 -16.12 -3.71 -17.12
C VAL A 47 -17.42 -3.95 -16.36
N VAL A 48 -17.35 -4.44 -15.12
CA VAL A 48 -18.53 -4.78 -14.31
C VAL A 48 -19.02 -3.59 -13.49
N ASP A 49 -18.13 -2.96 -12.74
CA ASP A 49 -18.47 -1.97 -11.72
C ASP A 49 -18.42 -0.53 -12.26
N HIS A 50 -17.91 -0.33 -13.49
CA HIS A 50 -17.52 0.97 -14.07
C HIS A 50 -16.59 1.82 -13.17
N ALA A 51 -16.11 1.25 -12.07
CA ALA A 51 -15.34 1.90 -11.04
C ALA A 51 -13.84 1.64 -11.21
N THR A 52 -13.04 2.64 -10.85
CA THR A 52 -11.59 2.50 -10.80
C THR A 52 -11.17 1.82 -9.49
N THR A 53 -10.57 0.62 -9.60
CA THR A 53 -9.99 -0.06 -8.44
C THR A 53 -8.68 0.63 -8.04
N ASP A 54 -8.61 1.11 -6.80
CA ASP A 54 -7.40 1.67 -6.21
C ASP A 54 -6.40 0.56 -5.90
N TRP A 55 -5.22 0.64 -6.51
CA TRP A 55 -4.15 -0.34 -6.28
C TRP A 55 -3.07 0.31 -5.41
N ILE A 56 -2.90 -0.21 -4.20
CA ILE A 56 -1.93 0.27 -3.23
C ILE A 56 -0.84 -0.78 -3.05
N VAL A 57 0.42 -0.38 -3.19
CA VAL A 57 1.59 -1.24 -2.97
C VAL A 57 2.28 -0.77 -1.70
N VAL A 58 2.30 -1.64 -0.70
CA VAL A 58 2.88 -1.34 0.62
C VAL A 58 4.34 -1.78 0.65
N ARG A 59 5.23 -0.85 0.99
CA ARG A 59 6.65 -1.10 1.16
C ARG A 59 6.95 -1.44 2.63
N ASN A 60 7.11 -2.72 2.93
CA ASN A 60 7.53 -3.20 4.24
C ASN A 60 9.07 -3.26 4.35
N ARG A 61 9.61 -3.28 5.58
CA ARG A 61 11.04 -3.50 5.90
C ARG A 61 12.02 -2.34 5.64
N LEU A 62 11.64 -1.10 5.95
CA LEU A 62 12.62 0.00 6.03
C LEU A 62 13.32 -0.03 7.39
N SER A 63 14.49 -0.64 7.51
CA SER A 63 15.35 -0.51 8.71
C SER A 63 15.55 0.96 9.04
N MET A 64 15.38 1.45 10.28
CA MET A 64 15.32 2.90 10.56
C MET A 64 16.50 3.74 10.01
N LEU A 65 17.67 3.13 9.81
CA LEU A 65 18.84 3.78 9.23
C LEU A 65 18.61 4.17 7.75
N GLY A 66 18.72 5.46 7.46
CA GLY A 66 18.60 6.06 6.13
C GLY A 66 19.71 5.61 5.19
N SER A 67 19.63 4.37 4.69
CA SER A 67 20.61 3.87 3.73
C SER A 67 20.33 4.42 2.33
N ARG A 68 21.39 4.63 1.54
CA ARG A 68 21.34 4.93 0.10
C ARG A 68 20.41 3.97 -0.66
N ASN A 69 20.30 2.72 -0.20
CA ASN A 69 19.43 1.71 -0.79
C ASN A 69 17.94 2.03 -0.63
N LYS A 70 17.52 2.67 0.47
CA LYS A 70 16.12 3.10 0.65
C LYS A 70 15.70 4.13 -0.40
N ARG A 71 16.58 5.10 -0.68
CA ARG A 71 16.32 6.14 -1.69
C ARG A 71 16.17 5.53 -3.07
N LEU A 72 17.10 4.66 -3.46
CA LEU A 72 17.07 3.98 -4.76
C LEU A 72 15.84 3.08 -4.93
N VAL A 73 15.44 2.34 -3.89
CA VAL A 73 14.22 1.52 -3.91
C VAL A 73 12.97 2.39 -3.98
N GLY A 74 12.95 3.52 -3.27
CA GLY A 74 11.88 4.51 -3.36
C GLY A 74 11.73 5.09 -4.76
N GLU A 75 12.83 5.51 -5.38
CA GLU A 75 12.86 6.03 -6.76
C GLU A 75 12.38 4.98 -7.77
N GLY A 76 12.88 3.74 -7.68
CA GLY A 76 12.44 2.66 -8.57
C GLY A 76 10.96 2.29 -8.39
N LEU A 77 10.45 2.28 -7.15
CA LEU A 77 9.02 2.08 -6.89
C LEU A 77 8.17 3.24 -7.41
N HIS A 78 8.68 4.47 -7.37
CA HIS A 78 7.98 5.62 -7.91
C HIS A 78 7.85 5.52 -9.43
N GLU A 79 8.92 5.18 -10.16
CA GLU A 79 8.84 4.93 -11.60
C GLU A 79 7.86 3.81 -11.96
N LEU A 80 7.87 2.72 -11.18
CA LEU A 80 6.91 1.62 -11.36
C LEU A 80 5.47 2.05 -11.13
N SER A 81 5.24 2.89 -10.12
CA SER A 81 3.91 3.39 -9.75
C SER A 81 3.26 4.15 -10.91
N LEU A 82 4.05 4.94 -11.64
CA LEU A 82 3.61 5.68 -12.82
C LEU A 82 3.28 4.75 -13.99
N ARG A 83 4.08 3.70 -14.20
CA ARG A 83 3.87 2.75 -15.32
C ARG A 83 2.70 1.81 -15.10
N LEU A 84 2.47 1.40 -13.85
CA LEU A 84 1.50 0.36 -13.49
C LEU A 84 0.21 0.92 -12.86
N GLY A 85 0.17 2.22 -12.56
CA GLY A 85 -1.00 2.90 -12.03
C GLY A 85 -1.37 2.41 -10.62
N PHE A 86 -0.39 2.26 -9.75
CA PHE A 86 -0.57 2.01 -8.31
C PHE A 86 -0.02 3.16 -7.49
N ARG A 87 -0.40 3.24 -6.21
CA ARG A 87 0.17 4.18 -5.25
C ARG A 87 1.08 3.43 -4.28
N ALA A 88 2.35 3.81 -4.24
CA ALA A 88 3.29 3.27 -3.26
C ALA A 88 3.06 3.94 -1.91
N VAL A 89 3.00 3.16 -0.83
CA VAL A 89 2.87 3.66 0.54
C VAL A 89 3.88 2.97 1.44
N ASP A 90 4.29 3.65 2.50
CA ASP A 90 5.12 3.05 3.52
C ASP A 90 4.30 2.13 4.40
N GLY A 91 4.85 0.95 4.67
CA GLY A 91 4.23 -0.08 5.48
C GLY A 91 4.74 -0.10 6.91
N LEU A 92 4.67 -1.29 7.50
CA LEU A 92 5.03 -1.50 8.90
C LEU A 92 6.52 -1.79 9.06
N ALA A 93 7.08 -1.37 10.19
CA ALA A 93 8.43 -1.77 10.58
C ALA A 93 8.45 -3.24 11.03
N GLU A 94 9.60 -3.89 10.91
CA GLU A 94 9.78 -5.22 11.49
C GLU A 94 9.87 -5.09 13.02
N ARG A 95 8.87 -5.61 13.72
CA ARG A 95 8.79 -5.57 15.19
C ARG A 95 8.49 -6.95 15.75
N VAL A 96 9.14 -7.30 16.85
CA VAL A 96 8.90 -8.55 17.59
C VAL A 96 7.46 -8.61 18.12
N ILE A 97 6.88 -7.45 18.45
CA ILE A 97 5.54 -7.36 19.04
C ILE A 97 4.44 -8.02 18.20
N PHE A 98 4.53 -7.97 16.86
CA PHE A 98 3.56 -8.63 16.00
C PHE A 98 3.58 -10.16 16.15
N ARG A 99 4.74 -10.73 16.52
CA ARG A 99 4.87 -12.16 16.82
C ARG A 99 4.37 -12.50 18.22
N GLU A 100 4.42 -11.56 19.15
CA GLU A 100 3.91 -11.73 20.51
C GLU A 100 2.37 -11.69 20.54
N PHE A 101 1.75 -10.90 19.67
CA PHE A 101 0.29 -10.88 19.50
C PHE A 101 -0.28 -12.16 18.92
N TYR A 102 0.46 -12.82 18.02
CA TYR A 102 -0.04 -13.91 17.20
C TYR A 102 -0.59 -15.12 18.00
N PRO A 103 0.12 -15.66 19.01
CA PRO A 103 -0.40 -16.80 19.80
C PRO A 103 -1.70 -16.51 20.55
N ARG A 104 -2.03 -15.22 20.75
CA ARG A 104 -3.20 -14.77 21.50
C ARG A 104 -4.33 -14.29 20.59
N GLY A 105 -4.12 -14.29 19.27
CA GLY A 105 -5.07 -13.73 18.32
C GLY A 105 -5.26 -12.21 18.46
N LEU A 106 -4.26 -11.51 19.02
CA LEU A 106 -4.31 -10.06 19.19
C LEU A 106 -3.78 -9.33 17.95
N THR A 107 -4.07 -8.05 17.90
CA THR A 107 -3.65 -7.08 16.89
C THR A 107 -3.12 -5.83 17.58
N ALA A 108 -2.42 -4.97 16.84
CA ALA A 108 -1.93 -3.70 17.38
C ALA A 108 -3.06 -2.70 17.74
N LEU A 109 -4.30 -2.97 17.29
CA LEU A 109 -5.46 -2.12 17.54
C LEU A 109 -6.20 -2.51 18.83
N ASP A 110 -5.95 -3.70 19.38
CA ASP A 110 -6.56 -4.14 20.64
C ASP A 110 -6.04 -3.34 21.82
N ALA A 111 -6.81 -3.30 22.93
CA ALA A 111 -6.52 -2.50 24.10
C ALA A 111 -5.08 -2.72 24.64
N LEU A 112 -4.39 -1.61 24.93
CA LEU A 112 -3.02 -1.63 25.49
C LEU A 112 -3.09 -1.58 27.01
N ASP A 113 -3.61 -2.64 27.61
CA ASP A 113 -3.63 -2.82 29.06
C ASP A 113 -3.06 -4.20 29.44
N GLU A 114 -2.71 -4.34 30.71
CA GLU A 114 -2.10 -5.58 31.21
C GLU A 114 -3.06 -6.77 31.15
N ALA A 115 -4.37 -6.54 31.23
CA ALA A 115 -5.38 -7.60 31.11
C ALA A 115 -5.39 -8.20 29.70
N THR A 116 -5.36 -7.34 28.68
CA THR A 116 -5.41 -7.72 27.26
C THR A 116 -4.07 -8.24 26.78
N LEU A 117 -2.96 -7.61 27.20
CA LEU A 117 -1.60 -7.96 26.78
C LEU A 117 -0.92 -9.00 27.66
N GLY A 118 -1.50 -9.36 28.82
CA GLY A 118 -0.91 -10.27 29.82
C GLY A 118 0.46 -9.83 30.35
N THR A 119 0.89 -8.63 29.98
CA THR A 119 2.16 -8.00 30.32
C THR A 119 1.95 -6.50 30.32
N ARG A 120 2.82 -5.76 31.00
CA ARG A 120 2.74 -4.30 31.01
C ARG A 120 2.95 -3.73 29.60
N PRO A 121 2.08 -2.81 29.16
CA PRO A 121 2.25 -2.12 27.88
C PRO A 121 3.63 -1.48 27.78
N SER A 122 4.27 -1.66 26.63
CA SER A 122 5.59 -1.08 26.33
C SER A 122 5.49 -0.07 25.20
N MET A 123 6.50 0.81 25.07
CA MET A 123 6.57 1.77 23.96
C MET A 123 6.49 1.10 22.58
N SER A 124 7.01 -0.13 22.44
CA SER A 124 6.90 -0.91 21.21
C SER A 124 5.44 -1.16 20.79
N HIS A 125 4.54 -1.37 21.75
CA HIS A 125 3.11 -1.55 21.48
C HIS A 125 2.50 -0.27 20.95
N VAL A 126 2.76 0.85 21.62
CA VAL A 126 2.25 2.18 21.25
C VAL A 126 2.73 2.56 19.84
N THR A 127 4.01 2.36 19.55
CA THR A 127 4.55 2.67 18.21
C THR A 127 3.97 1.74 17.14
N ALA A 128 3.80 0.44 17.42
CA ALA A 128 3.18 -0.47 16.46
C ALA A 128 1.75 -0.08 16.12
N ARG A 129 0.96 0.34 17.12
CA ARG A 129 -0.38 0.88 16.90
C ARG A 129 -0.34 2.12 16.01
N GLN A 130 0.51 3.09 16.35
CA GLN A 130 0.65 4.33 15.57
C GLN A 130 1.01 4.05 14.10
N GLU A 131 1.89 3.08 13.84
CA GLU A 131 2.25 2.69 12.47
C GLU A 131 1.06 2.10 11.71
N VAL A 132 0.26 1.25 12.36
CA VAL A 132 -0.95 0.67 11.76
C VAL A 132 -1.99 1.75 11.49
N GLU A 133 -2.23 2.66 12.43
CA GLU A 133 -3.16 3.78 12.25
C GLU A 133 -2.73 4.70 11.10
N THR A 134 -1.42 4.99 11.00
CA THR A 134 -0.85 5.78 9.90
C THR A 134 -1.04 5.11 8.54
N LEU A 135 -0.83 3.79 8.49
CA LEU A 135 -1.10 3.01 7.27
C LEU A 135 -2.58 3.07 6.91
N LEU A 136 -3.49 2.82 7.86
CA LEU A 136 -4.94 2.88 7.65
C LEU A 136 -5.40 4.24 7.13
N ALA A 137 -4.88 5.33 7.70
CA ALA A 137 -5.16 6.69 7.23
C ALA A 137 -4.76 6.89 5.76
N THR A 138 -3.67 6.25 5.32
CA THR A 138 -3.16 6.33 3.94
C THR A 138 -4.01 5.54 2.94
N LEU A 139 -4.70 4.49 3.40
CA LEU A 139 -5.58 3.67 2.56
C LEU A 139 -6.84 4.40 2.11
N ARG A 140 -7.19 5.54 2.73
CA ARG A 140 -8.38 6.35 2.39
C ARG A 140 -9.67 5.52 2.37
N LEU A 141 -9.76 4.55 3.28
CA LEU A 141 -10.93 3.69 3.40
C LEU A 141 -12.15 4.52 3.83
N PRO A 142 -13.35 4.20 3.34
CA PRO A 142 -14.58 4.89 3.74
C PRO A 142 -15.06 4.39 5.11
N LEU A 143 -14.24 4.58 6.14
CA LEU A 143 -14.53 4.13 7.51
C LEU A 143 -15.27 5.20 8.33
N ASP A 144 -15.22 6.45 7.90
CA ASP A 144 -15.90 7.58 8.52
C ASP A 144 -17.02 8.11 7.62
N GLU A 145 -17.96 8.86 8.20
CA GLU A 145 -19.10 9.43 7.48
C GLU A 145 -18.66 10.28 6.27
N ARG A 146 -17.53 10.97 6.38
CA ARG A 146 -16.94 11.75 5.27
C ARG A 146 -16.39 10.84 4.18
N GLY A 147 -15.79 9.71 4.52
CA GLY A 147 -15.34 8.69 3.59
C GLY A 147 -16.49 8.02 2.84
N LEU A 148 -17.57 7.70 3.56
CA LEU A 148 -18.81 7.19 2.98
C LEU A 148 -19.44 8.20 2.01
N ARG A 149 -19.54 9.48 2.39
CA ARG A 149 -20.03 10.55 1.49
C ARG A 149 -19.17 10.71 0.23
N ARG A 150 -17.84 10.64 0.34
CA ARG A 150 -16.95 10.67 -0.83
C ARG A 150 -17.10 9.44 -1.73
N ALA A 151 -17.35 8.28 -1.14
CA ALA A 151 -17.62 7.05 -1.90
C ALA A 151 -18.98 7.14 -2.62
N ALA A 152 -20.01 7.64 -1.95
CA ALA A 152 -21.33 7.87 -2.52
C ALA A 152 -21.31 8.91 -3.66
N ALA A 153 -20.69 10.08 -3.45
CA ALA A 153 -20.55 11.11 -4.49
C ALA A 153 -19.78 10.61 -5.72
N ARG A 154 -18.79 9.71 -5.51
CA ARG A 154 -18.12 9.03 -6.63
C ARG A 154 -19.07 8.10 -7.38
N ALA A 155 -19.85 7.29 -6.67
CA ALA A 155 -20.82 6.40 -7.29
C ALA A 155 -21.87 7.18 -8.10
N GLU A 156 -22.35 8.30 -7.56
CA GLU A 156 -23.26 9.23 -8.25
C GLU A 156 -22.63 9.82 -9.52
N TRP A 157 -21.39 10.33 -9.44
CA TRP A 157 -20.68 10.85 -10.61
C TRP A 157 -20.49 9.78 -11.69
N PHE A 158 -20.15 8.54 -11.30
CA PHE A 158 -20.03 7.43 -12.23
C PHE A 158 -21.36 7.05 -12.88
N ALA A 159 -22.46 7.04 -12.13
CA ALA A 159 -23.79 6.78 -12.67
C ALA A 159 -24.28 7.88 -13.63
N ALA A 160 -23.87 9.13 -13.39
CA ALA A 160 -24.22 10.27 -14.22
C ALA A 160 -23.36 10.43 -15.49
N GLN A 161 -22.25 9.69 -15.64
CA GLN A 161 -21.32 9.87 -16.77
C GLN A 161 -21.94 9.58 -18.15
N ASP A 162 -22.91 8.67 -18.22
CA ASP A 162 -23.61 8.31 -19.45
C ASP A 162 -24.86 9.17 -19.70
N THR A 163 -25.18 10.08 -18.78
CA THR A 163 -26.28 11.04 -18.96
C THR A 163 -25.77 12.20 -19.82
N PRO A 164 -26.36 12.47 -21.00
CA PRO A 164 -26.01 13.64 -21.78
C PRO A 164 -26.22 14.89 -20.92
N LEU A 165 -25.21 15.78 -20.86
CA LEU A 165 -25.39 17.08 -20.23
C LEU A 165 -26.54 17.79 -20.93
N ASP A 166 -27.53 18.25 -20.17
CA ASP A 166 -28.68 18.95 -20.72
C ASP A 166 -28.23 20.36 -21.15
N LEU A 167 -27.77 20.47 -22.40
CA LEU A 167 -27.17 21.68 -22.96
C LEU A 167 -28.19 22.79 -23.23
N HIS A 168 -29.49 22.52 -23.01
CA HIS A 168 -30.58 23.45 -23.30
C HIS A 168 -30.56 24.71 -22.43
N GLU A 169 -29.96 24.67 -21.24
CA GLU A 169 -29.89 25.83 -20.33
C GLU A 169 -28.64 26.70 -20.50
N ILE A 170 -27.63 26.27 -21.28
CA ILE A 170 -26.35 27.00 -21.44
C ILE A 170 -26.37 27.96 -22.64
N ILE A 171 -27.29 27.76 -23.59
CA ILE A 171 -27.34 28.49 -24.86
C ILE A 171 -28.56 29.46 -24.93
N ALA A 172 -29.32 29.63 -23.85
CA ALA A 172 -30.47 30.54 -23.78
C ALA A 172 -30.11 31.92 -23.23
#